data_AF-A0A6P0DW69-F1
#
_entry.id   AF-A0A6P0DW69-F1
#
_cell.length_a   1.000
_cell.length_b   1.000
_cell.length_c   1.000
_cell.angle_alpha   90.00
_cell.angle_beta   90.00
_cell.angle_gamma   90.00
#
_symmetry.space_group_name_H-M   'P 1'
#
loop_
_entity.id
_entity.type
_entity.pdbx_description
1 polymer ?
#
loop_
_entity_poly.entity_id
_entity_poly.type
_entity_poly.pdbx_seq_one_letter_code
_entity_poly.pdbx_strand_id
1 'polypeptide(L)'
;AQAQQRYIDKELVPRWKGKHVAAIRRRDIVTMLDDVVESGRPQAAVRLLALTRKFFNWAVGTGWLDASPCAGIPIPAPLVKRKRVLSDSELRLVWKGAEAIGWPFGPLVQLLMLTGQRREEVAAASWSEFNLTGTEPFWTIPAGRAKNGNEQQ
;
A
#
# COMPACT_ATOMS: atom_id res chain seq x y z
N ALA A 1 -5.83 5.31 -1.46
CA ALA A 1 -7.30 5.29 -1.43
C ALA A 1 -7.89 3.90 -1.71
N GLN A 2 -7.70 3.32 -2.91
CA GLN A 2 -8.35 2.05 -3.31
C GLN A 2 -8.08 0.84 -2.39
N ALA A 3 -6.85 0.67 -1.90
CA ALA A 3 -6.53 -0.43 -0.98
C ALA A 3 -7.26 -0.35 0.37
N GLN A 4 -7.53 0.87 0.85
CA GLN A 4 -8.31 1.09 2.08
C GLN A 4 -9.78 0.81 1.85
N GLN A 5 -10.33 1.23 0.70
CA GLN A 5 -11.72 0.97 0.33
C GLN A 5 -12.04 -0.53 0.37
N ARG A 6 -11.14 -1.37 -0.16
CA ARG A 6 -11.30 -2.83 -0.10
C ARG A 6 -11.44 -3.38 1.33
N TYR A 7 -10.72 -2.82 2.30
CA TYR A 7 -10.87 -3.23 3.71
C TYR A 7 -12.21 -2.79 4.29
N ILE A 8 -12.67 -1.59 3.94
CA ILE A 8 -13.99 -1.09 4.32
C ILE A 8 -15.07 -2.02 3.79
N ASP A 9 -15.06 -2.32 2.50
CA ASP A 9 -16.11 -3.09 1.85
C ASP A 9 -16.14 -4.56 2.28
N LYS A 10 -14.98 -5.15 2.57
CA LYS A 10 -14.88 -6.57 2.95
C LYS A 10 -15.01 -6.84 4.43
N GLU A 11 -14.57 -5.93 5.30
CA GLU A 11 -14.45 -6.22 6.74
C GLU A 11 -15.36 -5.32 7.59
N LEU A 12 -15.43 -4.01 7.32
CA LEU A 12 -16.22 -3.09 8.15
C LEU A 12 -17.69 -3.08 7.76
N VAL A 13 -18.00 -2.86 6.48
CA VAL A 13 -19.37 -2.72 5.97
C VAL A 13 -20.21 -3.98 6.26
N PRO A 14 -19.75 -5.21 5.99
CA PRO A 14 -20.55 -6.40 6.24
C PRO A 14 -20.90 -6.61 7.72
N ARG A 15 -20.07 -6.10 8.65
CA ARG A 15 -20.25 -6.28 10.09
C ARG A 15 -21.09 -5.20 10.74
N TRP A 16 -20.94 -3.95 10.29
CA TRP A 16 -21.44 -2.78 11.01
C TRP A 16 -22.31 -1.85 10.18
N LYS A 17 -22.60 -2.15 8.91
CA LYS A 17 -23.57 -1.38 8.12
C LYS A 17 -24.91 -1.31 8.86
N GLY A 18 -25.41 -0.08 9.04
CA GLY A 18 -26.67 0.19 9.74
C GLY A 18 -26.58 0.22 11.27
N LYS A 19 -25.43 -0.09 11.88
CA LYS A 19 -25.23 0.08 13.32
C LYS A 19 -24.85 1.53 13.64
N HIS A 20 -25.40 2.06 14.74
CA HIS A 20 -24.95 3.34 15.27
C HIS A 20 -23.49 3.25 15.71
N VAL A 21 -22.68 4.26 15.44
CA VAL A 21 -21.24 4.23 15.70
C VAL A 21 -20.91 4.02 17.18
N ALA A 22 -21.72 4.60 18.08
CA ALA A 22 -21.59 4.43 19.54
C ALA A 22 -21.97 3.02 20.04
N ALA A 23 -22.65 2.21 19.23
CA ALA A 23 -22.99 0.84 19.59
C ALA A 23 -21.82 -0.15 19.34
N ILE A 24 -20.80 0.25 18.56
CA ILE A 24 -19.65 -0.60 18.25
C ILE A 24 -18.69 -0.57 19.44
N ARG A 25 -18.47 -1.72 20.07
CA ARG A 25 -17.65 -1.86 21.27
C ARG A 25 -16.26 -2.39 20.92
N ARG A 26 -15.32 -2.23 21.88
CA ARG A 26 -13.97 -2.81 21.79
C ARG A 26 -14.00 -4.29 21.42
N ARG A 27 -14.93 -5.07 21.99
CA ARG A 27 -15.07 -6.50 21.74
C ARG A 27 -15.40 -6.81 20.27
N ASP A 28 -16.28 -6.02 19.65
CA ASP A 28 -16.63 -6.19 18.23
C ASP A 28 -15.41 -6.01 17.32
N ILE A 29 -14.55 -5.03 17.66
CA ILE A 29 -13.31 -4.77 16.93
C ILE A 29 -12.32 -5.91 17.13
N VAL A 30 -12.12 -6.37 18.37
CA VAL A 30 -11.21 -7.50 18.66
C VAL A 30 -11.64 -8.75 17.92
N THR A 31 -12.92 -9.14 17.99
CA THR A 31 -13.46 -10.29 17.25
C THR A 31 -13.26 -10.13 15.73
N MET A 32 -13.50 -8.95 15.16
CA MET A 32 -13.23 -8.71 13.75
C MET A 32 -11.74 -8.92 13.40
N LEU A 33 -10.82 -8.47 14.25
CA LEU A 33 -9.39 -8.63 13.99
C LEU A 33 -8.96 -10.09 14.11
N ASP A 34 -9.47 -10.80 15.12
CA ASP A 34 -9.18 -12.22 15.35
C ASP A 34 -9.65 -13.06 14.15
N ASP A 35 -10.88 -12.88 13.67
CA ASP A 35 -11.40 -13.57 12.47
C ASP A 35 -10.49 -13.36 11.25
N VAL A 36 -9.94 -12.15 11.07
CA VAL A 36 -9.02 -11.85 9.96
C VAL A 36 -7.66 -12.51 10.15
N VAL A 37 -7.15 -12.58 11.39
CA VAL A 37 -5.92 -13.32 11.71
C VAL A 37 -6.11 -14.81 11.45
N GLU A 38 -7.20 -15.40 11.96
CA GLU A 38 -7.54 -16.82 11.81
C GLU A 38 -7.74 -17.23 10.35
N SER A 39 -8.21 -16.32 9.50
CA SER A 39 -8.28 -16.54 8.04
C SER A 39 -6.91 -16.56 7.33
N GLY A 40 -5.80 -16.58 8.07
CA GLY A 40 -4.43 -16.61 7.53
C GLY A 40 -3.94 -15.26 7.00
N ARG A 41 -4.58 -14.14 7.39
CA ARG A 41 -4.27 -12.79 6.90
C ARG A 41 -3.79 -11.84 8.03
N PRO A 42 -2.76 -12.19 8.81
CA PRO A 42 -2.33 -11.40 9.97
C PRO A 42 -1.93 -9.95 9.62
N GLN A 43 -1.23 -9.74 8.50
CA GLN A 43 -0.84 -8.39 8.06
C GLN A 43 -2.05 -7.57 7.58
N ALA A 44 -3.13 -8.22 7.15
CA ALA A 44 -4.38 -7.56 6.84
C ALA A 44 -5.06 -7.05 8.11
N ALA A 45 -5.10 -7.85 9.18
CA ALA A 45 -5.64 -7.46 10.47
C ALA A 45 -4.91 -6.23 11.05
N VAL A 46 -3.58 -6.18 10.94
CA VAL A 46 -2.80 -5.01 11.36
C VAL A 46 -3.22 -3.73 10.62
N ARG A 47 -3.35 -3.82 9.29
CA ARG A 47 -3.79 -2.68 8.46
C ARG A 47 -5.23 -2.28 8.76
N LEU A 48 -6.08 -3.26 9.02
CA LEU A 48 -7.47 -3.07 9.39
C LEU A 48 -7.57 -2.31 10.72
N LEU A 49 -6.83 -2.71 11.76
CA LEU A 49 -6.79 -1.97 13.02
C LEU A 49 -6.33 -0.51 12.83
N ALA A 50 -5.30 -0.27 12.01
CA ALA A 50 -4.84 1.08 11.72
C ALA A 50 -5.93 1.94 11.05
N LEU A 51 -6.67 1.37 10.11
CA LEU A 51 -7.80 2.01 9.44
C LEU A 51 -8.96 2.29 10.42
N THR A 52 -9.35 1.28 11.21
CA THR A 52 -10.44 1.38 12.18
C THR A 52 -10.11 2.43 13.26
N ARG A 53 -8.87 2.48 13.75
CA ARG A 53 -8.40 3.55 14.66
C ARG A 53 -8.53 4.93 14.03
N LYS A 54 -8.11 5.09 12.77
CA LYS A 54 -8.22 6.38 12.07
C LYS A 54 -9.68 6.84 12.00
N PHE A 55 -10.60 5.93 11.66
CA PHE A 55 -12.03 6.24 11.61
C PHE A 55 -12.61 6.65 12.98
N PHE A 56 -12.39 5.84 14.02
CA PHE A 56 -12.93 6.15 15.35
C PHE A 56 -12.29 7.38 15.99
N ASN A 57 -11.01 7.65 15.73
CA ASN A 57 -10.38 8.88 16.20
C ASN A 57 -10.92 10.11 15.47
N TRP A 58 -11.26 9.99 14.18
CA TRP A 58 -11.99 11.06 13.47
C TRP A 58 -13.39 11.28 14.08
N ALA A 59 -14.12 10.20 14.38
CA ALA A 59 -15.44 10.29 15.04
C ALA A 59 -15.36 10.99 16.40
N VAL A 60 -14.28 10.74 17.17
CA VAL A 60 -14.02 11.47 18.42
C VAL A 60 -13.70 12.95 18.15
N GLY A 61 -12.79 13.24 17.22
CA GLY A 61 -12.40 14.62 16.90
C GLY A 61 -13.53 15.48 16.31
N THR A 62 -14.60 14.85 15.83
CA THR A 62 -15.80 15.52 15.29
C THR A 62 -16.99 15.50 16.25
N GLY A 63 -16.82 14.98 17.47
CA GLY A 63 -17.85 14.98 18.52
C GLY A 63 -18.93 13.91 18.39
N TRP A 64 -18.77 12.92 17.50
CA TRP A 64 -19.70 11.78 17.41
C TRP A 64 -19.51 10.77 18.54
N LEU A 65 -18.32 10.76 19.16
CA LEU A 65 -17.96 9.89 20.28
C LEU A 65 -17.08 10.66 21.26
N ASP A 66 -17.21 10.37 22.55
CA ASP A 66 -16.29 10.93 23.56
C ASP A 66 -14.95 10.18 23.62
N ALA A 67 -14.97 8.87 23.30
CA ALA A 67 -13.80 8.01 23.36
C ALA A 67 -13.78 6.96 22.25
N SER A 68 -12.58 6.66 21.75
CA SER A 68 -12.37 5.66 20.71
C SER A 68 -12.47 4.25 21.29
N PRO A 69 -13.36 3.37 20.78
CA PRO A 69 -13.41 1.96 21.21
C PRO A 69 -12.15 1.18 20.83
N CYS A 70 -11.30 1.74 19.96
CA CYS A 70 -10.01 1.17 19.60
C CYS A 70 -8.92 1.42 20.66
N ALA A 71 -9.18 2.25 21.68
CA ALA A 71 -8.20 2.57 22.70
C ALA A 71 -7.77 1.30 23.46
N GLY A 72 -6.45 1.10 23.55
CA GLY A 72 -5.82 -0.01 24.24
C GLY A 72 -5.79 -1.35 23.48
N ILE A 73 -6.38 -1.45 22.28
CA ILE A 73 -6.30 -2.69 21.49
C ILE A 73 -4.85 -2.89 21.01
N PRO A 74 -4.16 -4.01 21.31
CA PRO A 74 -2.80 -4.25 20.84
C PRO A 74 -2.76 -4.51 19.33
N ILE A 75 -1.56 -4.48 18.75
CA ILE A 75 -1.38 -4.87 17.35
C ILE A 75 -1.61 -6.39 17.25
N PRO A 76 -2.50 -6.87 16.35
CA PRO A 76 -2.95 -8.27 16.35
C PRO A 76 -1.91 -9.26 15.80
N ALA A 77 -0.84 -8.78 15.17
CA ALA A 77 0.23 -9.63 14.67
C ALA A 77 1.56 -8.86 14.53
N PRO A 78 2.73 -9.52 14.61
CA PRO A 78 4.02 -8.89 14.37
C PRO A 78 4.10 -8.26 12.96
N LEU A 79 4.72 -7.09 12.85
CA LEU A 79 4.98 -6.45 11.56
C LEU A 79 6.06 -7.23 10.80
N VAL A 80 5.67 -7.89 9.71
CA VAL A 80 6.63 -8.61 8.88
C VAL A 80 7.23 -7.63 7.85
N LYS A 81 8.47 -7.19 8.11
CA LYS A 81 9.29 -6.58 7.06
C LYS A 81 9.80 -7.68 6.14
N ARG A 82 9.57 -7.56 4.83
CA ARG A 82 10.18 -8.46 3.85
C ARG A 82 11.69 -8.27 3.91
N LYS A 83 12.43 -9.32 4.30
CA LYS A 83 13.89 -9.29 4.40
C LYS A 83 14.60 -9.76 3.13
N ARG A 84 13.91 -10.48 2.26
CA ARG A 84 14.49 -11.04 1.04
C ARG A 84 14.60 -9.96 -0.04
N VAL A 85 15.81 -9.82 -0.57
CA VAL A 85 16.13 -9.09 -1.80
C VAL A 85 16.61 -10.10 -2.84
N LEU A 86 16.54 -9.73 -4.13
CA LEU A 86 17.03 -10.60 -5.19
C LEU A 86 18.57 -10.59 -5.20
N SER A 87 19.18 -11.76 -5.40
CA SER A 87 20.61 -11.85 -5.69
C SER A 87 20.90 -11.47 -7.15
N ASP A 88 22.17 -11.23 -7.47
CA ASP A 88 22.60 -10.96 -8.85
C ASP A 88 22.25 -12.09 -9.84
N SER A 89 22.27 -13.35 -9.39
CA SER A 89 21.88 -14.49 -10.22
C SER A 89 20.37 -14.48 -10.49
N GLU A 90 19.56 -14.15 -9.47
CA GLU A 90 18.12 -14.00 -9.63
C GLU A 90 17.76 -12.79 -10.50
N LEU A 91 18.46 -11.67 -10.37
CA LEU A 91 18.28 -10.50 -11.23
C LEU A 91 18.55 -10.84 -12.70
N ARG A 92 19.60 -11.62 -12.99
CA ARG A 92 19.86 -12.12 -14.36
C ARG A 92 18.71 -12.97 -14.90
N LEU A 93 18.08 -13.80 -14.06
CA LEU A 93 16.92 -14.60 -14.46
C LEU A 93 15.69 -13.71 -14.73
N VAL A 94 15.46 -12.69 -13.89
CA VAL A 94 14.38 -11.72 -14.11
C VAL A 94 14.59 -10.96 -15.42
N TRP A 95 15.81 -10.52 -15.70
CA TRP A 95 16.14 -9.84 -16.96
C TRP A 95 15.83 -10.70 -18.19
N LYS A 96 16.31 -11.95 -18.21
CA LYS A 96 16.01 -12.89 -19.31
C LYS A 96 14.52 -13.19 -19.44
N GLY A 97 13.82 -13.30 -18.32
CA GLY A 97 12.36 -13.45 -18.30
C GLY A 97 11.66 -12.24 -18.91
N ALA A 98 12.13 -11.02 -18.61
CA ALA A 98 11.62 -9.79 -19.19
C ALA A 98 11.85 -9.73 -20.71
N GLU A 99 13.03 -10.13 -21.19
CA GLU A 99 13.32 -10.24 -22.63
C GLU A 99 12.34 -11.22 -23.32
N ALA A 100 12.09 -12.38 -22.72
CA ALA A 100 11.17 -13.38 -23.26
C ALA A 100 9.70 -12.91 -23.29
N ILE A 101 9.27 -12.09 -22.30
CA ILE A 101 7.91 -11.50 -22.28
C ILE A 101 7.75 -10.46 -23.39
N GLY A 102 8.79 -9.69 -23.71
CA GLY A 102 8.76 -8.69 -24.76
C GLY A 102 7.84 -7.50 -24.46
N TRP A 103 7.43 -6.76 -25.50
CA TRP A 103 6.69 -5.51 -25.33
C TRP A 103 5.25 -5.73 -24.83
N PRO A 104 4.71 -4.86 -23.93
CA PRO A 104 5.38 -3.71 -23.30
C PRO A 104 6.05 -4.04 -21.96
N PHE A 105 5.76 -5.21 -21.37
CA PHE A 105 6.09 -5.49 -19.98
C PHE A 105 7.56 -5.85 -19.75
N GLY A 106 8.22 -6.44 -20.74
CA GLY A 106 9.66 -6.73 -20.71
C GLY A 106 10.49 -5.45 -20.51
N PRO A 107 10.42 -4.48 -21.44
CA PRO A 107 11.10 -3.19 -21.29
C PRO A 107 10.73 -2.45 -20.01
N LEU A 108 9.47 -2.52 -19.56
CA LEU A 108 9.05 -1.92 -18.29
C LEU A 108 9.79 -2.53 -17.09
N VAL A 109 9.92 -3.86 -17.03
CA VAL A 109 10.65 -4.55 -15.95
C VAL A 109 12.13 -4.22 -16.01
N GLN A 110 12.72 -4.16 -17.20
CA GLN A 110 14.13 -3.78 -17.38
C GLN A 110 14.40 -2.35 -16.89
N LEU A 111 13.52 -1.40 -17.24
CA LEU A 111 13.65 -0.01 -16.78
C LEU A 111 13.50 0.11 -15.26
N LEU A 112 12.60 -0.67 -14.66
CA LEU A 112 12.47 -0.76 -13.19
C LEU A 112 13.74 -1.29 -12.53
N MET A 113 14.40 -2.28 -13.13
CA MET A 113 15.65 -2.85 -12.61
C MET A 113 16.82 -1.87 -12.70
N LEU A 114 16.92 -1.12 -13.80
CA LEU A 114 18.02 -0.18 -14.03
C LEU A 114 17.91 1.09 -13.19
N THR A 115 16.69 1.58 -12.97
CA THR A 115 16.46 2.88 -12.32
C THR A 115 16.11 2.76 -10.83
N GLY A 116 15.60 1.60 -10.40
CA GLY A 116 15.10 1.41 -9.03
C GLY A 116 13.87 2.25 -8.67
N GLN A 117 13.25 2.92 -9.65
CA GLN A 117 12.10 3.79 -9.45
C GLN A 117 10.82 3.01 -9.16
N ARG A 118 9.76 3.68 -8.67
CA ARG A 118 8.52 2.97 -8.36
C ARG A 118 7.83 2.51 -9.63
N ARG A 119 7.24 1.31 -9.56
CA ARG A 119 6.46 0.71 -10.65
C ARG A 119 5.46 1.67 -11.29
N GLU A 120 4.69 2.40 -10.47
CA GLU A 120 3.72 3.37 -11.00
C GLU A 120 4.40 4.58 -11.68
N GLU A 121 5.55 5.03 -11.17
CA GLU A 121 6.28 6.19 -11.73
C GLU A 121 6.87 5.85 -13.11
N VAL A 122 7.46 4.66 -13.24
CA VAL A 122 7.99 4.13 -14.52
C VAL A 122 6.87 3.82 -15.51
N ALA A 123 5.82 3.13 -15.07
CA ALA A 123 4.72 2.73 -15.96
C ALA A 123 3.93 3.93 -16.52
N ALA A 124 3.96 5.06 -15.83
CA ALA A 124 3.31 6.31 -16.24
C ALA A 124 4.30 7.34 -16.80
N ALA A 125 5.54 6.97 -17.09
CA ALA A 125 6.54 7.88 -17.65
C ALA A 125 6.12 8.32 -19.06
N SER A 126 6.37 9.60 -19.37
CA SER A 126 6.12 10.19 -20.69
C SER A 126 7.44 10.49 -21.38
N TRP A 127 7.48 10.41 -22.71
CA TRP A 127 8.67 10.76 -23.50
C TRP A 127 9.20 12.17 -23.22
N SER A 128 8.32 13.11 -22.90
CA SER A 128 8.67 14.49 -22.55
C SER A 128 9.53 14.62 -21.28
N GLU A 129 9.62 13.56 -20.47
CA GLU A 129 10.38 13.54 -19.22
C GLU A 129 11.83 13.09 -19.41
N PHE A 130 12.14 12.51 -20.56
CA PHE A 130 13.47 11.99 -20.86
C PHE A 130 14.24 12.99 -21.71
N ASN A 131 15.31 13.55 -21.14
CA ASN A 131 16.32 14.26 -21.91
C ASN A 131 17.44 13.28 -22.26
N LEU A 132 17.31 12.63 -23.41
CA LEU A 132 18.28 11.64 -23.89
C LEU A 132 19.34 12.25 -24.80
N THR A 133 19.31 13.57 -25.00
CA THR A 133 20.24 14.28 -25.88
C THR A 133 21.33 14.96 -25.07
N GLY A 134 22.60 14.62 -25.34
CA GLY A 134 23.75 15.22 -24.66
C GLY A 134 24.71 14.17 -24.09
N THR A 135 25.72 14.62 -23.37
CA THR A 135 26.74 13.77 -22.73
C THR A 135 26.25 13.10 -21.46
N GLU A 136 25.21 13.64 -20.82
CA GLU A 136 24.63 13.13 -19.58
C GLU A 136 23.09 13.08 -19.73
N PRO A 137 22.55 11.99 -20.30
CA PRO A 137 21.11 11.83 -20.43
C PRO A 137 20.46 11.60 -19.07
N PHE A 138 19.31 12.23 -18.83
CA PHE A 138 18.59 12.14 -17.56
C PHE A 138 17.08 12.01 -17.77
N TRP A 139 16.41 11.50 -16.74
CA TRP A 139 14.96 11.35 -16.69
C TRP A 139 14.43 12.12 -15.49
N THR A 140 13.58 13.12 -15.72
CA THR A 140 12.96 13.88 -14.62
C THR A 140 11.56 13.38 -14.34
N ILE A 141 11.31 12.91 -13.11
CA ILE A 141 9.98 12.58 -12.62
C ILE A 141 9.37 13.83 -11.98
N PRO A 142 8.33 14.44 -12.59
CA PRO A 142 7.74 15.67 -12.06
C PRO A 142 7.13 15.46 -10.67
N ALA A 143 7.21 16.49 -9.82
CA ALA A 143 6.67 16.46 -8.45
C ALA A 143 5.18 16.03 -8.38
N GLY A 144 4.37 16.41 -9.36
CA GLY A 144 2.95 16.03 -9.44
C GLY A 144 2.70 14.54 -9.69
N ARG A 145 3.69 13.79 -10.19
CA ARG A 145 3.63 12.33 -10.37
C ARG A 145 4.43 11.56 -9.32
N ALA A 146 5.46 12.17 -8.75
CA ALA A 146 6.28 11.54 -7.75
C ALA A 146 5.47 11.22 -6.49
N LYS A 147 5.60 9.99 -5.97
CA LYS A 147 4.81 9.55 -4.80
C LYS A 147 5.03 10.43 -3.55
N ASN A 148 6.22 11.00 -3.41
CA ASN A 148 6.59 11.85 -2.28
C ASN A 148 6.27 13.34 -2.50
N GLY A 149 5.77 13.72 -3.68
CA GLY A 149 5.48 15.12 -4.01
C GLY A 149 6.71 15.97 -4.32
N ASN A 150 7.89 15.36 -4.44
CA ASN A 150 9.14 16.06 -4.79
C ASN A 150 9.62 15.60 -6.17
N GLU A 151 10.16 16.52 -6.95
CA GLU A 151 10.82 16.20 -8.22
C GLU A 151 12.02 15.25 -7.99
N GLN A 152 12.24 14.34 -8.92
CA GLN A 152 13.34 13.37 -8.89
C GLN A 152 14.03 13.35 -10.26
N GLN A 153 15.35 13.16 -10.25
CA GLN A 153 16.20 12.96 -11.42
C GLN A 153 16.94 11.63 -11.29
#